data_AF-A0A7K7TCL8-F1
#
_entry.id   AF-A0A7K7TCL8-F1
#
_cell.length_a   1.000
_cell.length_b   1.000
_cell.length_c   1.000
_cell.angle_alpha   90.00
_cell.angle_beta   90.00
_cell.angle_gamma   90.00
#
_symmetry.space_group_name_H-M   'P 1'
#
loop_
_entity.id
_entity.type
_entity.pdbx_description
1 polymer ?
#
loop_
_entity_poly.entity_id
_entity_poly.type
_entity_poly.pdbx_seq_one_letter_code
_entity_poly.pdbx_strand_id
1 'polypeptide(L)'
;QLKGKKPLFVQLVLDNIWSLYEAVMKRDKEKIEKIVTSLGLKIGARESRHADPKVHLNAICSQWLPISDAVLSMVCNKIPSPLDITAERVEKLMCVGARTFDSLPPETQELKN
;
A
#
# COMPACT_ATOMS: atom_id res chain seq x y z
N GLN A 1 -9.14 -33.60 -6.50
CA GLN A 1 -10.04 -32.45 -6.73
C GLN A 1 -9.82 -31.41 -5.63
N LEU A 2 -9.29 -30.22 -5.96
CA LEU A 2 -9.16 -29.07 -5.03
C LEU A 2 -10.37 -28.11 -5.18
N LYS A 3 -11.58 -28.65 -5.31
CA LYS A 3 -12.80 -27.82 -5.39
C LYS A 3 -13.25 -27.51 -3.96
N GLY A 4 -13.11 -26.25 -3.53
CA GLY A 4 -13.80 -25.72 -2.33
C GLY A 4 -12.92 -25.29 -1.15
N LYS A 5 -11.59 -25.40 -1.20
CA LYS A 5 -10.75 -24.82 -0.14
C LYS A 5 -10.61 -23.31 -0.37
N LYS A 6 -11.05 -22.50 0.60
CA LYS A 6 -10.85 -21.04 0.55
C LYS A 6 -9.36 -20.74 0.32
N PRO A 7 -9.00 -19.79 -0.58
CA PRO A 7 -7.61 -19.37 -0.77
C PRO A 7 -7.00 -18.86 0.53
N LEU A 8 -5.69 -19.06 0.73
CA LEU A 8 -4.97 -18.59 1.93
C LEU A 8 -5.15 -17.09 2.16
N PHE A 9 -5.13 -16.29 1.10
CA PHE A 9 -5.36 -14.85 1.20
C PHE A 9 -6.75 -14.51 1.75
N VAL A 10 -7.78 -15.28 1.38
CA VAL A 10 -9.14 -15.09 1.91
C VAL A 10 -9.16 -15.43 3.40
N GLN A 11 -8.59 -16.57 3.78
CA GLN A 11 -8.60 -17.06 5.17
C GLN A 11 -7.78 -16.17 6.12
N LEU A 12 -6.61 -15.70 5.67
CA LEU A 12 -5.63 -15.04 6.54
C LEU A 12 -5.72 -13.51 6.47
N VAL A 13 -6.22 -12.93 5.38
CA VAL A 13 -6.26 -11.46 5.21
C VAL A 13 -7.69 -10.96 5.12
N LEU A 14 -8.46 -11.38 4.12
CA LEU A 14 -9.79 -10.80 3.87
C LEU A 14 -10.80 -11.14 4.97
N ASP A 15 -10.82 -12.38 5.46
CA ASP A 15 -11.71 -12.79 6.54
C ASP A 15 -11.43 -11.99 7.83
N ASN A 16 -10.15 -11.64 8.11
CA ASN A 16 -9.77 -10.80 9.25
C ASN A 16 -10.24 -9.34 9.08
N ILE A 17 -10.01 -8.74 7.90
CA ILE A 17 -10.46 -7.38 7.59
C ILE A 17 -12.00 -7.30 7.64
N TRP A 18 -12.69 -8.30 7.10
CA TRP A 18 -14.15 -8.38 7.10
C TRP A 18 -14.71 -8.52 8.51
N SER A 19 -14.12 -9.39 9.34
CA SER A 19 -14.51 -9.60 10.73
C SER A 19 -14.40 -8.31 11.55
N LEU A 20 -13.33 -7.53 11.34
CA LEU A 20 -13.16 -6.20 11.93
C LEU A 20 -14.24 -5.22 11.44
N TYR A 21 -14.45 -5.15 10.13
CA TYR A 21 -15.46 -4.27 9.53
C TYR A 21 -16.86 -4.53 10.11
N GLU A 22 -17.28 -5.79 10.16
CA GLU A 22 -18.56 -6.17 10.75
C GLU A 22 -18.65 -5.83 12.23
N ALA A 23 -17.59 -6.08 13.00
CA ALA A 23 -17.55 -5.78 14.42
C ALA A 23 -17.75 -4.27 14.69
N VAL A 24 -17.04 -3.42 13.93
CA VAL A 24 -17.17 -1.96 14.04
C VAL A 24 -18.54 -1.47 13.58
N MET A 25 -19.05 -1.99 12.45
CA MET A 25 -20.34 -1.57 11.90
C MET A 25 -21.52 -1.97 12.80
N LYS A 26 -21.45 -3.15 13.45
CA LYS A 26 -22.45 -3.63 14.43
C LYS A 26 -22.24 -3.06 15.84
N ARG A 27 -21.19 -2.27 16.06
CA ARG A 27 -20.80 -1.70 17.37
C ARG A 27 -20.56 -2.76 18.46
N ASP A 28 -20.03 -3.91 18.07
CA ASP A 28 -19.69 -5.01 18.97
C ASP A 28 -18.37 -4.69 19.71
N LYS A 29 -18.49 -4.04 20.87
CA LYS A 29 -17.34 -3.56 21.64
C LYS A 29 -16.42 -4.70 22.09
N GLU A 30 -16.97 -5.84 22.48
CA GLU A 30 -16.19 -6.98 22.97
C GLU A 30 -15.35 -7.59 21.84
N LYS A 31 -15.95 -7.76 20.65
CA LYS A 31 -15.24 -8.26 19.49
C LYS A 31 -14.17 -7.28 18.99
N ILE A 32 -14.46 -5.97 19.00
CA ILE A 32 -13.49 -4.94 18.65
C ILE A 32 -12.31 -4.97 19.61
N GLU A 33 -12.55 -5.03 20.92
CA GLU A 33 -11.49 -5.06 21.94
C GLU A 33 -10.59 -6.28 21.76
N LYS A 34 -11.17 -7.47 21.55
CA LYS A 34 -10.40 -8.70 21.23
C LYS A 34 -9.51 -8.53 19.99
N ILE A 35 -10.03 -7.93 18.92
CA ILE A 35 -9.26 -7.68 17.68
C ILE A 35 -8.15 -6.67 17.95
N VAL A 36 -8.44 -5.55 18.60
CA VAL A 36 -7.48 -4.49 18.93
C VAL A 36 -6.34 -5.05 19.80
N THR A 37 -6.67 -5.85 20.82
CA THR A 37 -5.67 -6.50 21.68
C THR A 37 -4.86 -7.53 20.91
N SER A 38 -5.49 -8.38 20.09
CA SER A 38 -4.80 -9.39 19.29
C SER A 38 -3.84 -8.78 18.27
N LEU A 39 -4.14 -7.59 17.77
CA LEU A 39 -3.32 -6.84 16.82
C LEU A 39 -2.33 -5.89 17.52
N GLY A 40 -2.38 -5.77 18.85
CA GLY A 40 -1.50 -4.88 19.63
C GLY A 40 -1.76 -3.39 19.40
N LEU A 41 -2.95 -3.00 18.95
CA LEU A 41 -3.29 -1.62 18.60
C LEU A 41 -3.68 -0.82 19.85
N LYS A 42 -3.43 0.49 19.83
CA LYS A 42 -3.76 1.42 20.93
C LYS A 42 -4.75 2.47 20.44
N ILE A 43 -6.03 2.15 20.54
CA ILE A 43 -7.11 3.03 20.10
C ILE A 43 -7.52 3.95 21.24
N GLY A 44 -7.50 5.26 20.99
CA GLY A 44 -7.90 6.25 21.98
C GLY A 44 -9.40 6.21 22.31
N ALA A 45 -9.76 6.52 23.55
CA ALA A 45 -11.16 6.52 24.01
C ALA A 45 -12.05 7.53 23.24
N ARG A 46 -11.47 8.61 22.72
CA ARG A 46 -12.17 9.62 21.90
C ARG A 46 -12.65 9.05 20.57
N GLU A 47 -11.76 8.34 19.87
CA GLU A 47 -12.03 7.72 18.57
C GLU A 47 -13.05 6.58 18.70
N SER A 48 -12.94 5.78 19.77
CA SER A 48 -13.84 4.65 20.06
C SER A 48 -15.27 5.08 20.38
N ARG A 49 -15.44 6.25 21.01
CA ARG A 49 -16.76 6.80 21.39
C ARG A 49 -17.39 7.66 20.30
N HIS A 50 -16.74 7.80 19.16
CA HIS A 50 -17.26 8.61 18.07
C HIS A 50 -18.60 8.08 17.55
N ALA A 51 -19.54 8.97 17.24
CA ALA A 51 -20.87 8.58 16.79
C ALA A 51 -20.86 7.88 15.43
N ASP A 52 -19.92 8.26 14.56
CA ASP A 52 -19.70 7.63 13.26
C ASP A 52 -18.75 6.41 13.39
N PRO A 53 -19.20 5.17 13.11
CA PRO A 53 -18.35 3.98 13.14
C PRO A 53 -17.21 4.02 12.10
N LYS A 54 -17.33 4.82 11.04
CA LYS A 54 -16.27 4.96 10.03
C LYS A 54 -15.02 5.61 10.61
N VAL A 55 -15.17 6.54 11.55
CA VAL A 55 -14.04 7.19 12.25
C VAL A 55 -13.28 6.15 13.06
N HIS A 56 -13.99 5.32 13.82
CA HIS A 56 -13.39 4.25 14.61
C HIS A 56 -12.71 3.20 13.72
N LEU A 57 -13.34 2.81 12.60
CA LEU A 57 -12.74 1.89 11.63
C LEU A 57 -11.45 2.47 11.04
N ASN A 58 -11.46 3.76 10.66
CA ASN A 58 -10.28 4.43 10.11
C ASN A 58 -9.14 4.48 11.15
N ALA A 59 -9.44 4.80 12.40
CA ALA A 59 -8.47 4.81 13.49
C ALA A 59 -7.78 3.43 13.65
N ILE A 60 -8.55 2.35 13.62
CA ILE A 60 -8.03 0.97 13.72
C ILE A 60 -7.18 0.64 12.49
N CYS A 61 -7.73 0.82 11.29
CA CYS A 61 -7.04 0.45 10.04
C CYS A 61 -5.76 1.27 9.81
N SER A 62 -5.74 2.55 10.18
CA SER A 62 -4.57 3.42 10.02
C SER A 62 -3.40 3.01 10.91
N GLN A 63 -3.67 2.49 12.13
CA GLN A 63 -2.62 1.92 12.98
C GLN A 63 -2.24 0.50 12.56
N TRP A 64 -3.21 -0.30 12.11
CA TRP A 64 -2.96 -1.71 11.79
C TRP A 64 -2.20 -1.90 10.48
N LEU A 65 -2.58 -1.15 9.45
CA LEU A 65 -2.06 -1.28 8.09
C LEU A 65 -1.65 0.10 7.56
N PRO A 66 -0.52 0.67 8.03
CA PRO A 66 -0.04 1.95 7.54
C PRO A 66 0.36 1.83 6.06
N ILE A 67 -0.54 2.30 5.17
CA ILE A 67 -0.38 2.22 3.72
C ILE A 67 0.88 2.96 3.26
N SER A 68 1.17 4.11 3.88
CA SER A 68 2.37 4.91 3.61
C SER A 68 3.63 4.06 3.64
N ASP A 69 3.87 3.37 4.76
CA ASP A 69 5.11 2.62 4.98
C ASP A 69 5.21 1.44 4.03
N ALA A 70 4.10 0.72 3.83
CA ALA A 70 4.04 -0.41 2.90
C ALA A 70 4.34 0.01 1.46
N VAL A 71 3.72 1.10 0.99
CA VAL A 71 3.90 1.60 -0.38
C VAL A 71 5.29 2.18 -0.57
N LEU A 72 5.77 3.04 0.34
CA LEU A 72 7.09 3.66 0.23
C LEU A 72 8.20 2.61 0.31
N SER A 73 8.08 1.61 1.19
CA SER A 73 9.02 0.49 1.23
C SER A 73 9.01 -0.33 -0.07
N MET A 74 7.83 -0.60 -0.64
CA MET A 74 7.72 -1.28 -1.92
C MET A 74 8.36 -0.47 -3.05
N VAL A 75 8.16 0.84 -3.07
CA VAL A 75 8.79 1.77 -4.02
C VAL A 75 10.31 1.68 -3.92
N CYS A 76 10.89 1.82 -2.71
CA CYS A 76 12.33 1.71 -2.51
C CYS A 76 12.90 0.35 -2.93
N ASN A 77 12.12 -0.73 -2.78
CA ASN A 77 12.56 -2.08 -3.15
C ASN A 77 12.42 -2.40 -4.65
N LYS A 78 11.51 -1.73 -5.37
CA LYS A 78 11.17 -2.06 -6.76
C LYS A 78 11.65 -1.02 -7.76
N ILE A 79 11.75 0.24 -7.35
CA ILE A 79 12.25 1.31 -8.19
C ILE A 79 13.77 1.38 -7.97
N PRO A 80 14.60 1.19 -9.02
CA PRO A 80 16.03 1.33 -8.90
C PRO A 80 16.41 2.77 -8.55
N SER A 81 17.64 2.98 -8.07
CA SER A 81 18.16 4.33 -7.84
C SER A 81 17.99 5.17 -9.12
N PRO A 82 17.67 6.47 -9.02
CA PRO A 82 17.69 7.36 -10.17
C PRO A 82 19.07 7.45 -10.83
N LEU A 83 20.14 7.11 -10.10
CA LEU A 83 21.50 6.99 -10.65
C LEU A 83 21.71 5.70 -11.45
N ASP A 84 20.88 4.67 -11.20
CA ASP A 84 20.93 3.36 -11.87
C ASP A 84 19.91 3.28 -13.03
N ILE A 85 19.41 4.42 -13.52
CA ILE A 85 18.49 4.44 -14.66
C ILE A 85 19.22 3.90 -15.88
N THR A 86 18.58 2.95 -16.57
CA THR A 86 19.16 2.34 -17.77
C THR A 86 19.26 3.35 -18.91
N ALA A 87 20.32 3.23 -19.71
CA ALA A 87 20.53 3.98 -20.95
C ALA A 87 19.27 3.99 -21.85
N GLU A 88 18.57 2.86 -21.98
CA GLU A 88 17.31 2.76 -22.73
C GLU A 88 16.23 3.69 -22.17
N ARG A 89 16.12 3.79 -20.84
CA ARG A 89 15.15 4.66 -20.19
C ARG A 89 15.55 6.13 -20.31
N VAL A 90 16.84 6.44 -20.28
CA VAL A 90 17.38 7.78 -20.55
C VAL A 90 17.07 8.20 -22.00
N GLU A 91 17.30 7.33 -22.97
CA GLU A 91 16.98 7.58 -24.38
C GLU A 91 15.48 7.84 -24.59
N LYS A 92 14.61 7.04 -23.97
CA LYS A 92 13.15 7.26 -24.02
C LYS A 92 12.70 8.56 -23.36
N LEU A 93 13.42 9.05 -22.35
CA LEU A 93 13.13 10.34 -21.69
C LEU A 93 13.60 11.52 -22.55
N MET A 94 14.75 11.40 -23.21
CA MET A 94 15.31 12.46 -24.05
C MET A 94 14.66 12.53 -25.44
N CYS A 95 14.25 11.40 -26.00
CA CYS A 95 13.67 11.30 -27.33
C CYS A 95 12.15 11.44 -27.28
N VAL A 96 11.64 12.67 -27.33
CA VAL A 96 10.19 12.94 -27.41
C VAL A 96 9.73 12.92 -28.88
N GLY A 97 8.84 11.99 -29.23
CA GLY A 97 8.25 11.88 -30.58
C GLY A 97 9.05 10.96 -31.51
N ALA A 98 9.13 11.30 -32.80
CA ALA A 98 9.80 10.47 -33.83
C ALA A 98 11.33 10.69 -33.92
N ARG A 99 11.93 11.44 -32.99
CA ARG A 99 13.37 11.74 -33.02
C ARG A 99 14.15 10.55 -32.47
N THR A 100 15.15 10.08 -33.21
CA THR A 100 16.09 9.07 -32.71
C THR A 100 17.16 9.73 -31.85
N PHE A 101 17.73 8.98 -30.90
CA PHE A 101 18.77 9.49 -30.01
C PHE A 101 19.97 10.05 -30.77
N ASP A 102 20.36 9.39 -31.86
CA ASP A 102 21.48 9.78 -32.74
C ASP A 102 21.24 11.13 -33.45
N SER A 103 19.99 11.60 -33.50
CA SER A 103 19.65 12.91 -34.10
C SER A 103 19.81 14.09 -33.13
N LEU A 104 20.11 13.83 -31.85
CA LEU A 104 20.34 14.87 -30.85
C LEU A 104 21.75 15.47 -30.96
N PRO A 105 21.96 16.74 -30.56
CA PRO A 105 23.28 17.36 -30.51
C PRO A 105 24.27 16.53 -29.67
N PRO A 106 25.58 16.53 -30.00
CA PRO A 106 26.59 15.74 -29.30
C PRO A 106 26.64 16.03 -27.80
N GLU A 107 26.43 17.28 -27.39
CA GLU A 107 26.38 17.69 -25.98
C GLU A 107 25.22 17.02 -25.22
N THR A 108 24.12 16.68 -25.91
CA THR A 108 22.97 15.99 -25.33
C THR A 108 23.18 14.47 -25.30
N GLN A 109 23.96 13.93 -26.24
CA GLN A 109 24.31 12.51 -26.26
C GLN A 109 25.25 12.13 -25.11
N GLU A 110 26.13 13.05 -24.70
CA GLU A 110 27.03 12.87 -23.55
C GLU A 110 26.28 12.74 -22.22
N LEU A 111 25.07 13.31 -22.09
CA LEU A 111 24.22 13.22 -20.89
C LEU A 111 23.67 11.81 -20.61
N LYS A 112 23.92 10.85 -21.50
CA LYS A 112 23.53 9.45 -21.33
C LYS A 112 24.41 8.70 -20.32
N ASN A 113 25.62 9.20 -20.03
CA ASN A 113 26.63 8.55 -19.19
C ASN A 113 26.84 9.25 -17.85
#